data_AF-A0A9E2U9N0-F1
#
_entry.id   AF-A0A9E2U9N0-F1
#
_cell.length_a   1.000
_cell.length_b   1.000
_cell.length_c   1.000
_cell.angle_alpha   90.00
_cell.angle_beta   90.00
_cell.angle_gamma   90.00
#
_symmetry.space_group_name_H-M   'P 1'
#
loop_
_entity.id
_entity.type
_entity.pdbx_description
1 polymer ?
#
loop_
_entity_poly.entity_id
_entity_poly.type
_entity_poly.pdbx_seq_one_letter_code
_entity_poly.pdbx_strand_id
1 'polypeptide(L)'
;WRHRFEQNRDRLRAIYDERFCRMWEMYLTGSEIAFRRNGCMVFQMQLAKKVDSLPITRDYMLDWERQYRAAADRAAVAAADS
;
A
#
# COMPACT_ATOMS: atom_id res chain seq x y z
N TRP A 1 -5.71 -3.74 5.28
CA TRP A 1 -4.97 -4.76 6.05
C TRP A 1 -5.73 -5.28 7.25
N ARG A 2 -6.29 -4.41 8.11
CA ARG A 2 -7.13 -4.79 9.25
C ARG A 2 -8.15 -5.90 8.96
N HIS A 3 -8.98 -5.73 7.93
CA HIS A 3 -9.99 -6.72 7.56
C HIS A 3 -9.39 -8.11 7.22
N ARG A 4 -8.28 -8.15 6.47
CA ARG A 4 -7.60 -9.41 6.13
C ARG A 4 -6.99 -10.08 7.37
N PHE A 5 -6.47 -9.28 8.30
CA PHE A 5 -5.96 -9.77 9.58
C PHE A 5 -7.09 -10.39 10.41
N GLU A 6 -8.22 -9.71 10.54
CA GLU A 6 -9.40 -10.17 11.27
C GLU A 6 -9.93 -11.50 10.71
N GLN A 7 -10.03 -11.62 9.38
CA GLN A 7 -10.41 -12.85 8.70
C GLN A 7 -9.45 -14.04 8.96
N ASN A 8 -8.21 -13.78 9.35
CA ASN A 8 -7.18 -14.80 9.57
C ASN A 8 -6.68 -14.84 11.02
N ARG A 9 -7.38 -14.16 11.94
CA ARG A 9 -6.93 -13.95 13.32
C ARG A 9 -6.62 -15.26 14.04
N ASP A 10 -7.48 -16.26 13.91
CA ASP A 10 -7.31 -17.55 14.59
C ASP A 10 -6.07 -18.31 14.11
N ARG A 11 -5.76 -18.22 12.82
CA ARG A 11 -4.54 -18.82 12.24
C ARG A 11 -3.30 -18.12 12.79
N LEU A 12 -3.35 -16.79 12.94
CA LEU A 12 -2.25 -16.00 13.48
C LEU A 12 -2.06 -16.23 14.98
N ARG A 13 -3.15 -16.40 15.75
CA ARG A 13 -3.10 -16.77 17.17
C ARG A 13 -2.42 -18.12 17.40
N ALA A 14 -2.57 -19.07 16.46
CA ALA A 14 -1.93 -20.38 16.55
C ALA A 14 -0.42 -20.36 16.25
N ILE A 15 0.05 -19.39 15.46
CA ILE A 15 1.48 -19.24 15.11
C ILE A 15 2.21 -18.36 16.13
N TYR A 16 1.51 -17.32 16.62
CA TYR A 16 2.02 -16.39 17.61
C TYR A 16 1.32 -16.67 18.95
N ASP A 17 0.60 -15.69 19.48
CA ASP A 17 -0.20 -15.82 20.68
C ASP A 17 -1.33 -14.78 20.70
N GLU A 18 -2.17 -14.84 21.72
CA GLU A 18 -3.29 -13.91 21.91
C GLU A 18 -2.81 -12.48 22.20
N ARG A 19 -1.67 -12.34 22.89
CA ARG A 19 -1.08 -11.03 23.23
C ARG A 19 -0.65 -10.29 21.96
N PHE A 20 0.02 -10.97 21.04
CA PHE A 20 0.42 -10.44 19.75
C PHE A 20 -0.81 -10.02 18.93
N CYS A 21 -1.83 -10.87 18.88
CA CYS A 21 -3.05 -10.57 18.12
C CYS A 21 -3.71 -9.27 18.60
N ARG A 22 -3.88 -9.12 19.92
CA ARG A 22 -4.45 -7.89 20.52
C ARG A 22 -3.61 -6.65 20.25
N MET A 23 -2.29 -6.76 20.35
CA MET A 23 -1.38 -5.66 20.02
C MET A 23 -1.54 -5.24 18.55
N TRP A 24 -1.63 -6.22 17.65
CA TRP A 24 -1.74 -5.96 16.22
C TRP A 24 -3.08 -5.36 15.82
N GLU A 25 -4.17 -5.78 16.45
CA GLU A 25 -5.50 -5.17 16.31
C GLU A 25 -5.48 -3.68 16.71
N MET A 26 -4.87 -3.37 17.86
CA MET A 26 -4.70 -2.00 18.34
C MET A 26 -3.87 -1.18 17.36
N TYR A 27 -2.75 -1.72 16.88
CA TYR A 27 -1.89 -1.04 15.90
C TYR A 27 -2.62 -0.73 14.59
N LEU A 28 -3.32 -1.71 14.01
CA LEU A 28 -4.00 -1.53 12.72
C LEU A 28 -5.20 -0.59 12.83
N THR A 29 -5.96 -0.70 13.92
CA THR A 29 -7.11 0.19 14.18
C THR A 29 -6.64 1.61 14.50
N GLY A 30 -5.61 1.75 15.33
CA GLY A 30 -5.01 3.04 15.68
C GLY A 30 -4.43 3.73 14.46
N SER A 31 -3.68 3.01 13.61
CA SER A 31 -3.14 3.54 12.36
C SER A 31 -4.26 4.00 11.43
N GLU A 32 -5.32 3.20 11.26
CA GLU A 32 -6.49 3.58 10.46
C GLU A 32 -7.13 4.89 10.95
N ILE A 33 -7.39 5.01 12.25
CA ILE A 33 -7.99 6.23 12.83
C ILE A 33 -7.04 7.42 12.68
N ALA A 34 -5.74 7.21 12.90
CA ALA A 34 -4.75 8.27 12.82
C ALA A 34 -4.75 8.93 11.43
N PHE A 35 -4.77 8.12 10.36
CA PHE A 35 -4.86 8.62 8.98
C PHE A 35 -6.25 9.14 8.60
N ARG A 36 -7.33 8.50 9.05
CA ARG A 36 -8.69 8.91 8.66
C ARG A 36 -9.19 10.16 9.39
N ARG A 37 -8.76 10.39 10.63
CA ARG A 37 -9.38 11.38 11.53
C ARG A 37 -8.40 12.28 12.27
N ASN A 38 -7.16 11.87 12.48
CA ASN A 38 -6.21 12.62 13.32
C ASN A 38 -5.15 13.38 12.52
N GLY A 39 -5.38 13.58 11.21
CA GLY A 39 -4.52 14.40 10.36
C GLY A 39 -3.16 13.78 10.03
N CYS A 40 -2.93 12.50 10.35
CA CYS A 40 -1.74 11.82 9.85
C CYS A 40 -1.78 11.73 8.33
N MET A 41 -0.62 11.88 7.70
CA MET A 41 -0.47 11.79 6.25
C MET A 41 0.82 11.09 5.88
N VAL A 42 0.83 10.47 4.70
CA VAL A 42 2.06 10.02 4.05
C VAL A 42 2.42 11.07 3.03
N PHE A 43 3.56 11.73 3.24
CA PHE A 43 4.06 12.74 2.32
C PHE A 43 5.15 12.15 1.44
N GLN A 44 5.07 12.40 0.14
CA GLN A 44 6.09 12.02 -0.84
C GLN A 44 6.72 13.29 -1.41
N MET A 45 8.03 13.42 -1.24
CA MET A 45 8.81 14.55 -1.75
C MET A 45 9.66 14.09 -2.93
N GLN A 46 9.61 14.84 -4.02
CA GLN A 46 10.52 14.65 -5.15
C GLN A 46 11.71 15.59 -5.01
N LEU A 47 12.92 15.03 -5.05
CA LEU A 47 14.18 15.76 -4.91
C LEU A 47 15.03 15.54 -6.17
N ALA A 48 15.57 16.63 -6.73
CA ALA A 48 16.48 16.60 -7.86
C ALA A 48 17.64 17.58 -7.63
N LYS A 49 18.83 17.25 -8.16
CA LYS A 49 20.03 18.08 -8.00
C LYS A 49 19.97 19.39 -8.82
N LYS A 50 19.19 19.41 -9.90
CA LYS A 50 18.93 20.59 -10.72
C LYS A 50 17.43 20.71 -10.99
N VAL A 51 16.96 21.95 -11.16
CA VAL A 51 15.54 22.26 -11.36
C VAL A 51 15.00 21.75 -12.70
N ASP A 52 15.87 21.62 -13.71
CA ASP A 52 15.56 21.20 -15.07
C ASP A 52 15.72 19.68 -15.29
N SER A 53 16.06 18.92 -14.24
CA SER A 53 16.26 17.46 -14.35
C SER A 53 14.96 16.69 -14.65
N LEU A 54 13.81 17.33 -14.44
CA LEU A 54 12.50 16.73 -14.67
C LEU A 54 11.61 17.72 -15.41
N PRO A 55 10.69 17.22 -16.26
CA PRO A 55 9.66 18.07 -16.85
C PRO A 55 8.86 18.79 -15.76
N ILE A 56 8.47 20.03 -16.05
CA ILE A 56 7.64 20.85 -15.13
C ILE A 56 6.29 20.17 -14.89
N THR A 57 5.74 19.51 -15.92
CA THR A 57 4.54 18.69 -15.78
C THR A 57 4.89 17.29 -15.29
N ARG A 58 4.03 16.69 -14.48
CA ARG A 58 4.25 15.36 -13.89
C ARG A 58 3.77 14.21 -14.79
N ASP A 59 3.52 14.47 -16.08
CA ASP A 59 2.91 13.51 -16.99
C ASP A 59 3.74 12.22 -17.13
N TYR A 60 5.07 12.33 -17.03
CA TYR A 60 5.96 11.19 -17.06
C TYR A 60 5.67 10.15 -15.95
N MET A 61 5.18 10.58 -14.78
CA MET A 61 4.77 9.65 -13.71
C MET A 61 3.53 8.88 -14.13
N LEU A 62 2.52 9.59 -14.67
CA LEU A 62 1.25 9.00 -15.09
C LEU A 62 1.42 8.10 -16.31
N ASP A 63 2.26 8.48 -17.27
CA ASP A 63 2.58 7.66 -18.44
C ASP A 63 3.27 6.37 -18.02
N TRP A 64 4.21 6.45 -17.08
CA TRP A 64 4.85 5.27 -16.51
C TRP A 64 3.83 4.36 -15.79
N GLU A 65 2.96 4.92 -14.95
CA GLU A 65 1.90 4.16 -14.27
C GLU A 65 0.96 3.45 -15.25
N ARG A 66 0.55 4.14 -16.32
CA ARG A 66 -0.31 3.58 -17.38
C ARG A 66 0.35 2.40 -18.08
N GLN A 67 1.62 2.56 -18.47
CA GLN A 67 2.39 1.49 -19.13
C GLN A 67 2.55 0.28 -18.22
N TYR A 68 2.89 0.51 -16.95
CA TYR A 68 3.11 -0.56 -15.99
C TYR A 68 1.82 -1.31 -15.65
N ARG A 69 0.70 -0.58 -15.50
CA ARG A 69 -0.62 -1.21 -15.29
C ARG A 69 -1.04 -2.05 -16.50
N ALA A 70 -0.88 -1.54 -17.71
CA ALA A 70 -1.18 -2.30 -18.93
C ALA A 70 -0.30 -3.56 -19.09
N ALA A 71 0.95 -3.53 -18.61
CA ALA A 71 1.80 -4.72 -18.56
C ALA A 71 1.31 -5.72 -17.51
N ALA A 72 0.95 -5.27 -16.31
CA ALA A 72 0.42 -6.11 -15.24
C ALA A 72 -0.90 -6.78 -15.63
N ASP A 73 -1.82 -6.04 -16.27
CA ASP A 73 -3.11 -6.58 -16.71
C ASP A 73 -2.93 -7.67 -17.77
N ARG A 74 -2.02 -7.48 -18.74
CA ARG A 74 -1.68 -8.50 -19.75
C ARG A 74 -1.10 -9.76 -19.11
N ALA A 75 -0.23 -9.62 -18.12
CA ALA A 75 0.33 -10.74 -17.38
C ALA A 75 -0.75 -11.50 -16.58
N ALA A 76 -1.70 -10.79 -15.98
CA ALA A 76 -2.81 -11.38 -15.24
C ALA A 76 -3.76 -12.17 -16.15
N VAL A 77 -4.07 -11.66 -17.35
CA VAL A 77 -4.87 -12.38 -18.36
C VAL A 77 -4.16 -13.66 -18.81
N ALA A 78 -2.88 -13.58 -19.18
CA ALA A 78 -2.12 -14.76 -19.59
C ALA A 78 -2.02 -15.84 -18.49
N ALA A 79 -1.94 -15.44 -17.22
CA ALA A 79 -1.92 -16.36 -16.08
C ALA A 79 -3.28 -16.96 -15.73
N ALA A 80 -4.39 -16.32 -16.14
CA ALA A 80 -5.74 -16.86 -15.98
C ALA A 80 -6.12 -17.84 -17.11
N ASP A 81 -5.49 -17.68 -18.27
CA ASP A 81 -5.65 -18.56 -19.44
C ASP A 81 -4.70 -19.79 -19.42
N SER A 82 -3.90 -19.96 -18.35
CA SER A 82 -2.98 -21.09 -18.11
C SER A 82 -3.46 -21.97 -16.96
#